data_AF-A0A9Q0GY34-F1
#
_entry.id   AF-A0A9Q0GY34-F1
#
_cell.length_a   1.000
_cell.length_b   1.000
_cell.length_c   1.000
_cell.angle_alpha   90.00
_cell.angle_beta   90.00
_cell.angle_gamma   90.00
#
_symmetry.space_group_name_H-M   'P 1'
#
loop_
_entity.id
_entity.type
_entity.pdbx_description
1 polymer ?
#
loop_
_entity_poly.entity_id
_entity_poly.type
_entity_poly.pdbx_seq_one_letter_code
_entity_poly.pdbx_strand_id
1 'polypeptide(L)'
;MDSNMVTVLYKAKIIKGRLESLDQSNKANRNILVAYGEGSPVDRTRISITNEEVLQRHQPSDELIEKMMSRGQQAQVFEGKTKLNLENQESLIKLHQAFLDMVVMVETRGEKTENMEQNLARIGNYINGGMNHLINANKMKRGRKRWLYWLWAQ
;
A
#
# COMPACT_ATOMS: atom_id res chain seq x y z
N MET A 1 39.43 -11.07 24.46
CA MET A 1 38.59 -10.82 23.27
C MET A 1 37.15 -11.31 23.49
N ASP A 2 36.94 -12.37 24.27
CA ASP A 2 35.62 -13.00 24.46
C ASP A 2 34.56 -12.13 25.14
N SER A 3 34.95 -11.25 26.07
CA SER A 3 34.02 -10.34 26.77
C SER A 3 33.28 -9.38 25.82
N ASN A 4 33.95 -8.91 24.77
CA ASN A 4 33.33 -8.03 23.76
C ASN A 4 32.38 -8.83 22.84
N MET A 5 32.68 -10.10 22.59
CA MET A 5 31.85 -10.97 21.75
C MET A 5 30.52 -11.31 22.43
N VAL A 6 30.55 -11.63 23.74
CA VAL A 6 29.35 -11.93 24.53
C VAL A 6 28.43 -10.72 24.63
N THR A 7 28.99 -9.52 24.79
CA THR A 7 28.20 -8.27 24.85
C THR A 7 27.59 -7.89 23.50
N VAL A 8 28.28 -8.13 22.38
CA VAL A 8 27.72 -7.95 21.03
C VAL A 8 26.57 -8.93 20.78
N LEU A 9 26.73 -10.20 21.14
CA LEU A 9 25.68 -11.22 21.03
C LEU A 9 24.44 -10.87 21.83
N TYR A 10 24.61 -10.39 23.06
CA TYR A 10 23.51 -9.98 23.92
C TYR A 10 22.73 -8.81 23.30
N LYS A 11 23.44 -7.79 22.78
CA LYS A 11 22.82 -6.65 22.09
C LYS A 11 22.10 -7.09 20.81
N ALA A 12 22.69 -7.99 20.02
CA ALA A 12 22.06 -8.53 18.83
C ALA A 12 20.74 -9.27 19.17
N LYS A 13 20.72 -10.01 20.28
CA LYS A 13 19.52 -10.70 20.78
C LYS A 13 18.40 -9.73 21.18
N ILE A 14 18.75 -8.63 21.84
CA ILE A 14 17.81 -7.57 22.20
C ILE A 14 17.25 -6.88 20.94
N ILE A 15 18.11 -6.55 19.98
CA ILE A 15 17.70 -5.91 18.73
C ILE A 15 16.76 -6.84 17.95
N LYS A 16 17.08 -8.13 17.87
CA LYS A 16 16.23 -9.14 17.22
C LYS A 16 14.84 -9.18 17.85
N GLY A 17 14.74 -9.29 19.17
CA GLY A 17 13.43 -9.32 19.86
C GLY A 17 12.62 -8.03 19.65
N ARG A 18 13.29 -6.87 19.60
CA ARG A 18 12.62 -5.60 19.26
C ARG A 18 12.13 -5.55 17.83
N LEU A 19 12.88 -6.13 16.88
CA LEU A 19 12.49 -6.19 15.47
C LEU A 19 11.28 -7.11 15.26
N GLU A 20 11.25 -8.26 15.93
CA GLU A 20 10.11 -9.18 15.92
C GLU A 20 8.85 -8.54 16.53
N SER A 21 8.99 -7.81 17.65
CA SER A 21 7.88 -7.05 18.24
C SER A 21 7.37 -5.94 17.33
N LEU A 22 8.26 -5.27 16.59
CA LEU A 22 7.89 -4.21 15.65
C LEU A 22 7.14 -4.80 14.45
N ASP A 23 7.58 -5.95 13.93
CA ASP A 23 6.92 -6.63 12.82
C ASP A 23 5.52 -7.12 13.21
N GLN A 24 5.39 -7.69 14.42
CA GLN A 24 4.10 -8.09 14.99
C GLN A 24 3.15 -6.90 15.16
N SER A 25 3.66 -5.76 15.67
CA SER A 25 2.89 -4.53 15.81
C SER A 25 2.47 -3.98 14.45
N ASN A 26 3.36 -3.99 13.46
CA ASN A 26 3.04 -3.56 12.10
C ASN A 26 1.95 -4.44 11.47
N LYS A 27 2.02 -5.76 11.67
CA LYS A 27 0.99 -6.69 11.21
C LYS A 27 -0.35 -6.45 11.88
N ALA A 28 -0.35 -6.21 13.20
CA ALA A 28 -1.57 -5.85 13.94
C ALA A 28 -2.16 -4.54 13.42
N ASN A 29 -1.33 -3.53 13.13
CA ASN A 29 -1.78 -2.23 12.66
C ASN A 29 -2.51 -2.30 11.30
N ARG A 30 -2.11 -3.24 10.42
CA ARG A 30 -2.82 -3.51 9.16
C ARG A 30 -4.20 -4.13 9.35
N ASN A 31 -4.42 -4.82 10.46
CA ASN A 31 -5.69 -5.49 10.76
C ASN A 31 -6.69 -4.62 11.53
N ILE A 32 -6.26 -3.45 12.04
CA ILE A 32 -7.08 -2.59 12.91
C ILE A 32 -8.15 -1.79 12.13
N LEU A 33 -7.98 -1.58 10.82
CA LEU A 33 -8.91 -0.81 9.99
C LEU A 33 -9.01 -1.41 8.58
N VAL A 34 -10.23 -1.64 8.08
CA VAL A 34 -10.52 -2.14 6.71
C VAL A 34 -9.81 -1.30 5.63
N ALA A 35 -9.63 0.00 5.89
CA ALA A 35 -8.91 0.93 5.02
C ALA A 35 -7.39 0.64 4.87
N TYR A 36 -6.79 -0.18 5.74
CA TYR A 36 -5.36 -0.56 5.68
C TYR A 36 -5.15 -2.06 5.43
N GLY A 37 -6.24 -2.80 5.16
CA GLY A 37 -6.19 -4.21 4.85
C GLY A 37 -5.42 -4.50 3.56
N GLU A 38 -4.96 -5.74 3.43
CA GLU A 38 -4.22 -6.20 2.25
C GLU A 38 -5.05 -6.01 0.97
N GLY A 39 -4.48 -5.33 -0.03
CA GLY A 39 -5.18 -4.99 -1.27
C GLY A 39 -6.02 -3.70 -1.23
N SER A 40 -6.07 -2.99 -0.10
CA SER A 40 -6.61 -1.63 0.01
C SER A 40 -5.85 -0.64 -0.89
N PRO A 41 -6.47 0.45 -1.39
CA PRO A 41 -5.76 1.54 -2.05
C PRO A 41 -4.53 2.05 -1.28
N VAL A 42 -4.61 2.09 0.05
CA VAL A 42 -3.50 2.49 0.93
C VAL A 42 -2.39 1.43 0.93
N ASP A 43 -2.75 0.15 0.99
CA ASP A 43 -1.80 -0.95 0.98
C ASP A 43 -1.06 -1.08 -0.35
N ARG A 44 -1.77 -0.89 -1.47
CA ARG A 44 -1.17 -0.87 -2.83
C ARG A 44 -0.13 0.23 -2.98
N THR A 45 -0.46 1.44 -2.52
CA THR A 45 0.45 2.60 -2.59
C THR A 45 1.69 2.37 -1.72
N ARG A 46 1.50 1.84 -0.51
CA ARG A 46 2.59 1.48 0.41
C ARG A 46 3.51 0.41 -0.18
N ILE A 47 2.97 -0.62 -0.82
CA ILE A 47 3.75 -1.67 -1.47
C ILE A 47 4.54 -1.12 -2.67
N SER A 48 3.96 -0.26 -3.50
CA SER A 48 4.69 0.37 -4.61
C SER A 48 5.89 1.19 -4.13
N ILE A 49 5.69 2.08 -3.15
CA ILE A 49 6.76 2.94 -2.63
C ILE A 49 7.86 2.09 -1.97
N THR A 50 7.48 1.10 -1.17
CA THR A 50 8.47 0.24 -0.49
C THR A 50 9.19 -0.70 -1.45
N ASN A 51 8.55 -1.21 -2.51
CA ASN A 51 9.23 -2.01 -3.51
C ASN A 51 10.23 -1.19 -4.33
N GLU A 52 9.94 0.09 -4.59
CA GLU A 52 10.87 1.03 -5.21
C GLU A 52 12.06 1.35 -4.30
N GLU A 53 11.83 1.56 -3.00
CA GLU A 53 12.89 1.77 -2.00
C GLU A 53 13.72 0.51 -1.72
N VAL A 54 13.11 -0.68 -1.73
CA VAL A 54 13.79 -1.97 -1.52
C VAL A 54 14.68 -2.32 -2.72
N LEU A 55 14.32 -1.91 -3.94
CA LEU A 55 15.20 -2.05 -5.10
C LEU A 55 16.49 -1.20 -4.99
N GLN A 56 16.48 -0.11 -4.22
CA GLN A 56 17.65 0.74 -4.02
C GLN A 56 18.59 0.26 -2.90
N ARG A 57 18.20 -0.74 -2.10
CA ARG A 57 18.93 -1.22 -0.92
C ARG A 57 19.89 -2.39 -1.21
N HIS A 58 20.56 -2.41 -2.36
CA HIS A 58 21.63 -3.38 -2.58
C HIS A 58 22.90 -3.01 -1.79
N GLN A 59 23.12 -3.79 -0.71
CA GLN A 59 24.29 -3.97 0.16
C GLN A 59 25.02 -2.73 0.75
N PRO A 60 25.15 -2.64 2.08
CA PRO A 60 25.97 -1.61 2.72
C PRO A 60 27.45 -1.89 2.45
N SER A 61 28.11 -0.98 1.72
CA SER A 61 29.55 -0.98 1.50
C SER A 61 30.28 -0.78 2.84
N ASP A 62 31.48 -1.37 2.96
CA ASP A 62 32.32 -1.45 4.16
C ASP A 62 32.63 -0.08 4.82
N GLU A 63 32.45 1.01 4.08
CA GLU A 63 32.59 2.40 4.54
C GLU A 63 31.58 2.75 5.66
N LEU A 64 30.38 2.17 5.64
CA LEU A 64 29.34 2.39 6.65
C LEU A 64 29.69 1.74 8.00
N ILE A 65 30.51 0.69 7.99
CA ILE A 65 30.94 -0.05 9.19
C ILE A 65 32.04 0.75 9.91
N GLU A 66 32.99 1.30 9.16
CA GLU A 66 34.09 2.10 9.69
C GLU A 66 33.60 3.39 10.36
N LYS A 67 32.59 4.04 9.76
CA LYS A 67 31.98 5.27 10.26
C LYS A 67 31.21 5.07 11.58
N MET A 68 30.71 3.86 11.84
CA MET A 68 30.03 3.53 13.11
C MET A 68 31.00 3.33 14.27
N MET A 69 32.24 2.89 14.01
CA MET A 69 33.27 2.65 15.04
C MET A 69 33.86 3.96 15.59
N SER A 70 33.89 5.02 14.79
CA SER A 70 34.43 6.34 15.17
C SER A 70 33.52 7.14 16.13
N ARG A 71 32.24 6.75 16.29
CA ARG A 71 31.24 7.45 17.12
C ARG A 71 31.43 7.28 18.64
N GLY A 72 32.39 6.47 19.09
CA GLY A 72 32.62 6.13 20.51
C GLY A 72 33.21 7.25 21.38
N GLN A 73 33.76 8.34 20.81
CA GLN A 73 34.44 9.41 21.56
C GLN A 73 33.52 10.57 22.02
N GLN A 74 32.21 10.46 21.78
CA GLN A 74 31.26 11.56 21.92
C GLN A 74 30.60 11.62 23.32
N ALA A 75 31.40 11.86 24.37
CA ALA A 75 30.85 12.14 25.71
C ALA A 75 30.28 13.58 25.83
N GLN A 76 30.65 14.51 24.94
CA GLN A 76 30.02 15.85 24.84
C GLN A 76 28.67 15.86 24.10
N VAL A 77 28.22 14.74 23.53
CA VAL A 77 27.02 14.65 22.66
C VAL A 77 25.72 14.38 23.42
N PHE A 78 25.78 14.33 24.75
CA PHE A 78 24.60 14.04 25.56
C PHE A 78 23.59 15.19 25.60
N GLU A 79 24.05 16.45 25.53
CA GLU A 79 23.18 17.64 25.53
C GLU A 79 22.56 17.93 24.15
N GLY A 80 23.28 17.64 23.06
CA GLY A 80 22.72 17.69 21.71
C GLY A 80 21.74 16.56 21.43
N LYS A 81 21.95 15.37 22.03
CA LYS A 81 21.04 14.22 21.89
C LYS A 81 19.64 14.49 22.43
N THR A 82 19.49 15.24 23.53
CA THR A 82 18.16 15.54 24.09
C THR A 82 17.38 16.52 23.21
N LYS A 83 18.04 17.55 22.66
CA LYS A 83 17.45 18.49 21.70
C LYS A 83 17.06 17.83 20.38
N LEU A 84 17.97 17.03 19.80
CA LEU A 84 17.68 16.27 18.57
C LEU A 84 16.62 15.19 18.78
N ASN A 85 16.51 14.61 19.99
CA ASN A 85 15.44 13.66 20.31
C ASN A 85 14.08 14.37 20.41
N LEU A 86 14.02 15.57 21.01
CA LEU A 86 12.82 16.40 21.00
C LEU A 86 12.41 16.78 19.57
N GLU A 87 13.37 17.20 18.74
CA GLU A 87 13.13 17.59 17.35
C GLU A 87 12.68 16.40 16.48
N ASN A 88 13.25 15.21 16.73
CA ASN A 88 12.82 13.96 16.10
C ASN A 88 11.41 13.54 16.56
N GLN A 89 11.06 13.76 17.84
CA GLN A 89 9.72 13.47 18.34
C GLN A 89 8.68 14.45 17.80
N GLU A 90 9.00 15.74 17.71
CA GLU A 90 8.15 16.73 17.04
C GLU A 90 8.00 16.45 15.54
N SER A 91 9.09 16.08 14.87
CA SER A 91 9.10 15.63 13.48
C SER A 91 8.16 14.42 13.31
N LEU A 92 8.24 13.45 14.21
CA LEU A 92 7.38 12.26 14.19
C LEU A 92 5.91 12.60 14.41
N ILE A 93 5.59 13.55 15.31
CA ILE A 93 4.23 14.03 15.53
C ILE A 93 3.70 14.77 14.30
N LYS A 94 4.50 15.65 13.69
CA LYS A 94 4.15 16.35 12.45
C LYS A 94 3.93 15.38 11.29
N LEU A 95 4.76 14.34 11.19
CA LEU A 95 4.61 13.27 10.21
C LEU A 95 3.33 12.46 10.45
N HIS A 96 3.02 12.13 11.71
CA HIS A 96 1.80 11.42 12.07
C HIS A 96 0.54 12.26 11.78
N GLN A 97 0.60 13.57 12.04
CA GLN A 97 -0.45 14.52 11.69
C GLN A 97 -0.66 14.60 10.18
N ALA A 98 0.41 14.70 9.40
CA ALA A 98 0.35 14.68 7.93
C ALA A 98 -0.21 13.36 7.39
N PHE A 99 0.09 12.24 8.05
CA PHE A 99 -0.48 10.94 7.72
C PHE A 99 -1.99 10.90 7.98
N LEU A 100 -2.45 11.38 9.14
CA LEU A 100 -3.88 11.42 9.48
C LEU A 100 -4.66 12.36 8.54
N ASP A 101 -4.10 13.51 8.18
CA ASP A 101 -4.70 14.44 7.21
C ASP A 101 -4.78 13.83 5.81
N MET A 102 -3.73 13.10 5.40
CA MET A 102 -3.74 12.34 4.14
C MET A 102 -4.77 11.22 4.14
N VAL A 103 -4.95 10.51 5.26
CA VAL A 103 -5.94 9.44 5.40
C VAL A 103 -7.35 10.00 5.25
N VAL A 104 -7.65 11.12 5.91
CA VAL A 104 -8.94 11.82 5.78
C VAL A 104 -9.16 12.32 4.34
N MET A 105 -8.14 12.86 3.67
CA MET A 105 -8.23 13.27 2.27
C MET A 105 -8.41 12.10 1.29
N VAL A 106 -7.76 10.96 1.52
CA VAL A 106 -7.91 9.76 0.68
C VAL A 106 -9.29 9.14 0.86
N GLU A 107 -9.81 9.14 2.09
CA GLU A 107 -11.14 8.62 2.41
C GLU A 107 -12.26 9.48 1.78
N THR A 108 -12.14 10.81 1.84
CA THR A 108 -13.06 11.73 1.13
C THR A 108 -12.93 11.68 -0.40
N ARG A 109 -11.76 11.30 -0.94
CA ARG A 109 -11.58 11.08 -2.38
C ARG A 109 -12.10 9.72 -2.85
N GLY A 110 -12.28 8.76 -1.94
CA GLY A 110 -12.88 7.44 -2.17
C GLY A 110 -14.33 7.50 -2.67
N GLU A 111 -15.12 8.43 -2.13
CA GLU A 111 -16.54 8.61 -2.49
C GLU A 111 -16.74 8.91 -3.98
N LYS A 112 -15.86 9.73 -4.58
CA LYS A 112 -15.95 10.07 -6.02
C LYS A 112 -15.51 8.92 -6.92
N THR A 113 -14.60 8.06 -6.46
CA THR A 113 -14.17 6.86 -7.21
C THR A 113 -15.22 5.76 -7.17
N GLU A 114 -15.88 5.55 -6.03
CA GLU A 114 -16.99 4.59 -5.89
C GLU A 114 -18.18 4.97 -6.78
N ASN A 115 -18.51 6.27 -6.82
CA ASN A 115 -19.53 6.81 -7.71
C ASN A 115 -19.19 6.60 -9.20
N MET A 116 -17.90 6.56 -9.57
CA MET A 116 -17.48 6.24 -10.94
C MET A 116 -17.60 4.74 -11.24
N GLU A 117 -17.18 3.86 -10.33
CA GLU A 117 -17.30 2.41 -10.51
C GLU A 117 -18.77 1.98 -10.64
N GLN A 118 -19.65 2.51 -9.78
CA GLN A 118 -21.09 2.24 -9.87
C GLN A 118 -21.70 2.78 -11.15
N ASN A 119 -21.28 3.97 -11.60
CA ASN A 119 -21.73 4.54 -12.87
C ASN A 119 -21.25 3.72 -14.08
N LEU A 120 -20.00 3.25 -14.07
CA LEU A 120 -19.45 2.36 -15.10
C LEU A 120 -20.17 1.01 -15.15
N ALA A 121 -20.47 0.43 -13.98
CA ALA A 121 -21.27 -0.79 -13.89
C ALA A 121 -22.68 -0.60 -14.48
N ARG A 122 -23.34 0.54 -14.19
CA ARG A 122 -24.63 0.91 -14.82
C ARG A 122 -24.50 1.05 -16.33
N ILE A 123 -23.49 1.76 -16.83
CA ILE A 123 -23.25 1.93 -18.27
C ILE A 123 -23.04 0.56 -18.95
N GLY A 124 -22.25 -0.32 -18.34
CA GLY A 124 -22.02 -1.68 -18.85
C GLY A 124 -23.32 -2.47 -18.97
N ASN A 125 -24.19 -2.40 -17.97
CA ASN A 125 -25.51 -3.03 -18.01
C ASN A 125 -26.41 -2.46 -19.12
N TYR A 126 -26.43 -1.14 -19.31
CA TYR A 126 -27.18 -0.49 -20.40
C TYR A 126 -26.68 -0.92 -21.78
N ILE A 127 -25.37 -0.94 -21.99
CA ILE A 127 -24.76 -1.37 -23.27
C ILE A 127 -25.08 -2.84 -23.53
N ASN A 128 -24.91 -3.70 -22.53
CA ASN A 128 -25.18 -5.13 -22.68
C ASN A 128 -26.67 -5.41 -22.93
N GLY A 129 -27.56 -4.70 -22.22
CA GLY A 129 -29.00 -4.75 -22.47
C GLY A 129 -29.35 -4.33 -23.91
N GLY A 130 -28.84 -3.17 -24.34
CA GLY A 130 -29.02 -2.68 -25.72
C GLY A 130 -28.51 -3.66 -26.77
N MET A 131 -27.33 -4.25 -26.53
CA MET A 131 -26.74 -5.29 -27.39
C MET A 131 -27.66 -6.50 -27.51
N ASN A 132 -28.21 -6.99 -26.40
CA ASN A 132 -29.13 -8.13 -26.39
C ASN A 132 -30.41 -7.85 -27.18
N HIS A 133 -31.00 -6.67 -27.03
CA HIS A 133 -32.16 -6.25 -27.83
C HIS A 133 -31.83 -6.20 -29.33
N LEU A 134 -30.65 -5.69 -29.70
CA LEU A 134 -30.21 -5.60 -31.09
C LEU A 134 -29.98 -7.00 -31.71
N ILE A 135 -29.34 -7.90 -30.96
CA ILE A 135 -29.13 -9.30 -31.36
C ILE A 135 -30.49 -9.99 -31.54
N ASN A 136 -31.42 -9.81 -30.59
CA ASN A 136 -32.74 -10.41 -30.67
C ASN A 136 -33.56 -9.87 -31.84
N ALA A 137 -33.56 -8.56 -32.07
CA ALA A 137 -34.23 -7.93 -33.20
C ALA A 137 -33.68 -8.47 -34.54
N ASN A 138 -32.36 -8.66 -34.64
CA ASN A 138 -31.74 -9.24 -35.84
C ASN A 138 -32.15 -10.71 -36.04
N LYS A 139 -32.23 -11.51 -34.97
CA LYS A 139 -32.76 -12.87 -35.01
C LYS A 139 -34.20 -12.89 -35.53
N MET A 140 -35.08 -12.03 -34.99
CA MET A 140 -36.48 -11.92 -35.42
C MET A 140 -36.60 -11.49 -36.88
N LYS A 141 -35.78 -10.52 -37.33
CA LYS A 141 -35.73 -10.07 -38.74
C LYS A 141 -35.33 -11.19 -39.68
N ARG A 142 -34.31 -12.00 -39.34
CA ARG A 142 -33.91 -13.17 -40.14
C ARG A 142 -34.99 -14.25 -40.13
N GLY A 143 -35.61 -14.52 -38.98
CA GLY A 143 -36.74 -15.44 -38.87
C GLY A 143 -37.91 -15.05 -39.76
N ARG A 144 -38.29 -13.76 -39.77
CA ARG A 144 -39.34 -13.23 -40.65
C ARG A 144 -39.00 -13.41 -42.13
N LYS A 145 -37.76 -13.12 -42.54
CA LYS A 145 -37.31 -13.36 -43.93
C LYS A 145 -37.43 -14.83 -44.31
N ARG A 146 -37.01 -15.75 -43.41
CA ARG A 146 -37.14 -17.20 -43.64
C ARG A 146 -38.60 -17.62 -43.78
N TRP A 147 -39.48 -17.13 -42.92
CA TRP A 147 -40.91 -17.41 -43.00
C TRP A 147 -41.54 -16.90 -44.31
N LEU A 148 -41.16 -15.70 -44.77
CA LEU A 148 -41.61 -15.19 -46.07
C LEU A 148 -41.16 -16.08 -47.24
N TYR A 149 -39.91 -16.57 -47.24
CA TYR A 149 -39.47 -17.52 -48.27
C TYR A 149 -40.29 -18.82 -48.30
N TRP A 150 -40.69 -19.33 -47.13
CA TRP A 150 -41.56 -20.50 -47.04
C TRP A 150 -42.94 -20.26 -47.66
N LEU A 151 -43.55 -19.10 -47.42
CA LEU A 151 -44.83 -18.73 -48.03
C LEU A 151 -44.78 -18.62 -49.55
N TRP A 152 -43.66 -18.12 -50.10
CA TRP A 152 -43.49 -17.97 -51.54
C TRP A 152 -43.15 -19.28 -52.27
N ALA A 153 -42.81 -20.34 -51.54
CA ALA A 153 -42.48 -21.65 -52.10
C ALA A 153 -43.68 -22.61 -52.13
N GLN A 154 -44.88 -22.16 -51.73
CA GLN A 154 -46.13 -22.92 -51.67
C GLN A 154 -47.13 -22.43 -52.71
#